data_AF-A0A2E8AVR5-F1
#
_entry.id   AF-A0A2E8AVR5-F1
#
_cell.length_a   1.000
_cell.length_b   1.000
_cell.length_c   1.000
_cell.angle_alpha   90.00
_cell.angle_beta   90.00
_cell.angle_gamma   90.00
#
_symmetry.space_group_name_H-M   'P 1'
#
loop_
_entity.id
_entity.type
_entity.pdbx_description
1 polymer ?
#
loop_
_entity_poly.entity_id
_entity_poly.type
_entity_poly.pdbx_seq_one_letter_code
_entity_poly.pdbx_strand_id
1 'polypeptide(L)'
;MIVSRKFVYIHTSRHAGTFINKLLLDHVPDTRMLRYHGQLSDLPAQYSELPVLGFVRNPWDWYVSMYFNYKKKKQYVFEIISEQGNLGFEATIERFANLGEGSSTSTTLLKELQRVAPERMGPHVPPGLRNPGLRKVNFQNYPTGLGYYSWLVRQMHEVQGTLHGRFGHFEKLRSDLPELLRQTGTPITPEMSEYIESKERLNSSTRKDGYRRYFSERLAELVGQRDRYITERFDYTF
;
A
#
# COMPACT_ATOMS: atom_id res chain seq x y z
N MET A 1 -4.87 -5.54 7.56
CA MET A 1 -4.62 -6.76 8.31
C MET A 1 -5.94 -7.50 8.52
N ILE A 2 -6.11 -8.58 7.79
CA ILE A 2 -7.16 -9.58 7.98
C ILE A 2 -6.45 -10.86 8.42
N VAL A 3 -7.01 -11.59 9.37
CA VAL A 3 -6.45 -12.86 9.83
C VAL A 3 -7.48 -13.96 9.62
N SER A 4 -7.01 -15.17 9.35
CA SER A 4 -7.79 -16.41 9.36
C SER A 4 -7.10 -17.45 10.24
N ARG A 5 -7.59 -18.69 10.26
CA ARG A 5 -6.86 -19.82 10.84
C ARG A 5 -5.64 -20.25 10.02
N LYS A 6 -5.53 -19.82 8.76
CA LYS A 6 -4.53 -20.33 7.80
C LYS A 6 -3.51 -19.29 7.38
N PHE A 7 -3.80 -18.00 7.50
CA PHE A 7 -2.93 -16.93 7.02
C PHE A 7 -3.23 -15.58 7.65
N VAL A 8 -2.29 -14.66 7.48
CA VAL A 8 -2.45 -13.22 7.74
C VAL A 8 -2.39 -12.49 6.41
N TYR A 9 -3.37 -11.65 6.09
CA TYR A 9 -3.36 -10.81 4.91
C TYR A 9 -3.08 -9.34 5.27
N ILE A 10 -1.99 -8.79 4.73
CA ILE A 10 -1.60 -7.39 4.92
C ILE A 10 -2.05 -6.55 3.72
N HIS A 11 -3.17 -5.86 3.94
CA HIS A 11 -3.74 -4.90 2.99
C HIS A 11 -2.93 -3.59 2.93
N THR A 12 -2.00 -3.50 1.97
CA THR A 12 -1.28 -2.26 1.65
C THR A 12 -2.14 -1.35 0.78
N SER A 13 -2.11 -0.03 1.05
CA SER A 13 -2.90 0.94 0.30
C SER A 13 -2.65 0.83 -1.21
N ARG A 14 -3.75 0.85 -1.98
CA ARG A 14 -3.79 0.83 -3.46
C ARG A 14 -3.47 -0.51 -4.15
N HIS A 15 -3.67 -1.62 -3.45
CA HIS A 15 -3.55 -2.99 -3.98
C HIS A 15 -4.91 -3.73 -3.95
N ALA A 16 -5.94 -3.21 -4.62
CA ALA A 16 -7.29 -3.82 -4.67
C ALA A 16 -7.94 -4.14 -3.30
N GLY A 17 -7.62 -3.35 -2.27
CA GLY A 17 -8.09 -3.54 -0.90
C GLY A 17 -9.56 -3.89 -0.74
N THR A 18 -10.46 -3.13 -1.38
CA THR A 18 -11.90 -3.38 -1.27
C THR A 18 -12.30 -4.74 -1.84
N PHE A 19 -11.76 -5.12 -2.99
CA PHE A 19 -12.04 -6.39 -3.64
C PHE A 19 -11.53 -7.56 -2.79
N ILE A 20 -10.25 -7.52 -2.38
CA ILE A 20 -9.65 -8.62 -1.61
C ILE A 20 -10.29 -8.70 -0.22
N ASN A 21 -10.49 -7.57 0.47
CA ASN A 21 -11.09 -7.60 1.80
C ASN A 21 -12.51 -8.19 1.75
N LYS A 22 -13.31 -7.87 0.74
CA LYS A 22 -14.66 -8.45 0.59
C LYS A 22 -14.58 -9.94 0.27
N LEU A 23 -13.73 -10.36 -0.68
CA LEU A 23 -13.53 -11.79 -0.95
C LEU A 23 -13.19 -12.55 0.34
N LEU A 24 -12.18 -12.08 1.08
CA LEU A 24 -11.70 -12.78 2.27
C LEU A 24 -12.76 -12.81 3.37
N LEU A 25 -13.38 -11.67 3.70
CA LEU A 25 -14.33 -11.57 4.80
C LEU A 25 -15.67 -12.26 4.50
N ASP A 26 -16.10 -12.26 3.24
CA ASP A 26 -17.40 -12.78 2.86
C ASP A 26 -17.33 -14.29 2.52
N HIS A 27 -16.17 -14.80 2.06
CA HIS A 27 -16.06 -16.17 1.51
C HIS A 27 -15.00 -17.06 2.18
N VAL A 28 -14.04 -16.53 2.93
CA VAL A 28 -13.05 -17.37 3.63
C VAL A 28 -13.46 -17.55 5.10
N PRO A 29 -13.68 -18.81 5.55
CA PRO A 29 -14.10 -19.08 6.92
C PRO A 29 -13.12 -18.56 7.97
N ASP A 30 -13.66 -18.23 9.15
CA ASP A 30 -12.90 -17.76 10.32
C ASP A 30 -12.03 -16.51 10.04
N THR A 31 -12.34 -15.74 9.00
CA THR A 31 -11.65 -14.48 8.73
C THR A 31 -12.21 -13.35 9.57
N ARG A 32 -11.32 -12.45 10.00
CA ARG A 32 -11.71 -11.19 10.64
C ARG A 32 -10.73 -10.07 10.33
N MET A 33 -11.24 -8.86 10.17
CA MET A 33 -10.40 -7.67 10.05
C MET A 33 -9.93 -7.23 11.44
N LEU A 34 -8.62 -7.31 11.70
CA LEU A 34 -8.03 -6.77 12.93
C LEU A 34 -7.76 -5.27 12.82
N ARG A 35 -7.29 -4.84 11.65
CA ARG A 35 -6.91 -3.44 11.41
C ARG A 35 -6.92 -3.09 9.93
N TYR A 36 -7.61 -2.02 9.56
CA TYR A 36 -7.52 -1.46 8.22
C TYR A 36 -6.14 -0.80 8.01
N HIS A 37 -5.39 -1.21 6.98
CA HIS A 37 -3.99 -0.84 6.77
C HIS A 37 -3.05 -1.09 7.98
N GLY A 38 -3.29 -2.17 8.75
CA GLY A 38 -2.39 -2.57 9.84
C GLY A 38 -1.03 -3.08 9.35
N GLN A 39 0.01 -2.74 10.09
CA GLN A 39 1.42 -3.10 9.87
C GLN A 39 1.73 -4.45 10.52
N LEU A 40 2.63 -5.24 9.93
CA LEU A 40 2.99 -6.57 10.44
C LEU A 40 3.63 -6.51 11.83
N SER A 41 4.33 -5.42 12.16
CA SER A 41 4.87 -5.17 13.51
C SER A 41 3.81 -5.08 14.61
N ASP A 42 2.54 -4.86 14.24
CA ASP A 42 1.40 -4.82 15.17
C ASP A 42 0.65 -6.16 15.25
N LEU A 43 1.14 -7.22 14.58
CA LEU A 43 0.47 -8.52 14.54
C LEU A 43 0.47 -9.18 15.94
N PRO A 44 -0.71 -9.58 16.47
CA PRO A 44 -0.75 -10.30 17.74
C PRO A 44 0.02 -11.61 17.69
N ALA A 45 0.76 -11.93 18.75
CA ALA A 45 1.64 -13.09 18.84
C ALA A 45 0.96 -14.44 18.50
N GLN A 46 -0.33 -14.60 18.81
CA GLN A 46 -1.09 -15.81 18.45
C GLN A 46 -1.19 -16.08 16.94
N TYR A 47 -0.82 -15.11 16.09
CA TYR A 47 -0.83 -15.22 14.64
C TYR A 47 0.57 -15.19 14.02
N SER A 48 1.66 -15.12 14.82
CA SER A 48 3.03 -14.92 14.30
C SER A 48 3.49 -16.04 13.37
N GLU A 49 3.03 -17.27 13.63
CA GLU A 49 3.43 -18.46 12.87
C GLU A 49 2.64 -18.64 11.56
N LEU A 50 1.60 -17.84 11.34
CA LEU A 50 0.79 -17.95 10.13
C LEU A 50 1.52 -17.33 8.93
N PRO A 51 1.43 -17.95 7.74
CA PRO A 51 1.98 -17.35 6.53
C PRO A 51 1.33 -15.99 6.26
N VAL A 52 2.17 -15.00 5.97
CA VAL A 52 1.73 -13.65 5.61
C VAL A 52 1.53 -13.58 4.09
N LEU A 53 0.40 -13.03 3.65
CA LEU A 53 0.06 -12.79 2.27
C LEU A 53 -0.04 -11.29 2.00
N GLY A 54 0.45 -10.86 0.84
CA GLY A 54 0.42 -9.48 0.40
C GLY A 54 0.37 -9.35 -1.12
N PHE A 55 0.23 -8.11 -1.58
CA PHE A 55 0.38 -7.76 -2.98
C PHE A 55 1.36 -6.61 -3.12
N VAL A 56 2.15 -6.66 -4.19
CA VAL A 56 2.95 -5.55 -4.70
C VAL A 56 2.35 -5.04 -6.00
N ARG A 57 2.79 -3.87 -6.45
CA ARG A 57 2.29 -3.19 -7.64
C ARG A 57 3.44 -2.48 -8.32
N ASN A 58 3.36 -2.33 -9.64
CA ASN A 58 4.25 -1.49 -10.40
C ASN A 58 4.33 -0.08 -9.76
N PRO A 59 5.51 0.40 -9.33
CA PRO A 59 5.64 1.66 -8.59
C PRO A 59 5.06 2.87 -9.33
N TRP A 60 5.30 2.99 -10.63
CA TRP A 60 4.79 4.10 -11.44
C TRP A 60 3.26 4.10 -11.50
N ASP A 61 2.65 2.93 -11.73
CA ASP A 61 1.20 2.78 -11.70
C ASP A 61 0.62 2.98 -10.29
N TRP A 62 1.38 2.62 -9.25
CA TRP A 62 1.02 2.85 -7.86
C TRP A 62 1.00 4.34 -7.53
N TYR A 63 1.99 5.13 -7.94
CA TYR A 63 2.02 6.59 -7.70
C TYR A 63 0.88 7.32 -8.38
N VAL A 64 0.58 7.00 -9.65
CA VAL A 64 -0.59 7.55 -10.36
C VAL A 64 -1.87 7.22 -9.61
N SER A 65 -2.02 5.95 -9.22
CA SER A 65 -3.14 5.49 -8.42
C SER A 65 -3.23 6.34 -7.15
N MET A 66 -2.18 6.33 -6.32
CA MET A 66 -2.05 7.04 -5.04
C MET A 66 -2.45 8.50 -5.18
N TYR A 67 -1.83 9.26 -6.09
CA TYR A 67 -2.10 10.68 -6.32
C TYR A 67 -3.60 10.96 -6.44
N PHE A 68 -4.28 10.28 -7.38
CA PHE A 68 -5.70 10.56 -7.64
C PHE A 68 -6.61 10.25 -6.46
N ASN A 69 -6.41 9.12 -5.76
CA ASN A 69 -7.30 8.79 -4.65
C ASN A 69 -6.90 9.38 -3.31
N TYR A 70 -5.62 9.69 -3.07
CA TYR A 70 -5.25 10.46 -1.90
C TYR A 70 -5.74 11.91 -2.03
N LYS A 71 -5.67 12.50 -3.23
CA LYS A 71 -6.31 13.79 -3.56
C LYS A 71 -7.82 13.75 -3.34
N LYS A 72 -8.51 12.78 -3.97
CA LYS A 72 -9.98 12.62 -3.82
C LYS A 72 -10.40 12.49 -2.36
N LYS A 73 -9.63 11.75 -1.56
CA LYS A 73 -9.97 11.50 -0.16
C LYS A 73 -9.41 12.57 0.81
N LYS A 74 -8.64 13.55 0.31
CA LYS A 74 -7.95 14.56 1.11
C LYS A 74 -7.13 13.95 2.25
N GLN A 75 -6.32 12.94 1.93
CA GLN A 75 -5.47 12.31 2.94
C GLN A 75 -4.46 13.30 3.50
N TYR A 76 -4.24 13.29 4.82
CA TYR A 76 -3.37 14.29 5.46
C TYR A 76 -1.97 14.28 4.85
N VAL A 77 -1.44 13.09 4.53
CA VAL A 77 -0.13 12.94 3.90
C VAL A 77 -0.09 13.66 2.55
N PHE A 78 -1.15 13.50 1.75
CA PHE A 78 -1.24 14.16 0.45
C PHE A 78 -1.42 15.66 0.60
N GLU A 79 -2.32 16.13 1.47
CA GLU A 79 -2.54 17.55 1.70
C GLU A 79 -1.25 18.26 2.15
N ILE A 80 -0.44 17.61 2.98
CA ILE A 80 0.84 18.19 3.43
C ILE A 80 1.85 18.21 2.28
N ILE A 81 2.06 17.08 1.59
CA ILE A 81 3.09 16.96 0.54
C ILE A 81 2.76 17.83 -0.69
N SER A 82 1.49 17.89 -1.08
CA SER A 82 1.00 18.58 -2.29
C SER A 82 0.58 20.04 -2.08
N GLU A 83 0.80 20.60 -0.90
CA GLU A 83 0.34 21.95 -0.52
C GLU A 83 -1.18 22.11 -0.72
N GLN A 84 -1.95 21.26 -0.04
CA GLN A 84 -3.41 21.22 -0.11
C GLN A 84 -3.94 20.98 -1.54
N GLY A 85 -3.15 20.28 -2.35
CA GLY A 85 -3.48 19.96 -3.74
C GLY A 85 -3.15 21.07 -4.75
N ASN A 86 -2.43 22.12 -4.34
CA ASN A 86 -1.95 23.19 -5.22
C ASN A 86 -0.84 22.73 -6.16
N LEU A 87 -0.06 21.71 -5.78
CA LEU A 87 0.93 21.12 -6.66
C LEU A 87 0.30 20.22 -7.73
N GLY A 88 0.90 20.25 -8.92
CA GLY A 88 0.63 19.30 -10.00
C GLY A 88 1.14 17.88 -9.67
N PHE A 89 0.85 16.93 -10.56
CA PHE A 89 1.25 15.53 -10.40
C PHE A 89 2.76 15.38 -10.21
N GLU A 90 3.56 15.90 -11.14
CA GLU A 90 5.02 15.75 -11.15
C GLU A 90 5.67 16.27 -9.86
N ALA A 91 5.44 17.55 -9.53
CA ALA A 91 5.97 18.16 -8.30
C ALA A 91 5.50 17.42 -7.02
N THR A 92 4.28 16.89 -7.00
CA THR A 92 3.78 16.10 -5.86
C THR A 92 4.54 14.78 -5.74
N ILE A 93 4.71 14.04 -6.85
CA ILE A 93 5.42 12.76 -6.83
C ILE A 93 6.90 12.94 -6.55
N GLU A 94 7.55 13.98 -7.07
CA GLU A 94 8.95 14.31 -6.74
C GLU A 94 9.14 14.50 -5.23
N ARG A 95 8.22 15.18 -4.55
CA ARG A 95 8.28 15.36 -3.10
C ARG A 95 8.05 14.06 -2.34
N PHE A 96 7.15 13.19 -2.81
CA PHE A 96 6.98 11.86 -2.24
C PHE A 96 8.22 10.99 -2.42
N ALA A 97 8.84 11.00 -3.61
CA ALA A 97 9.99 10.18 -3.95
C ALA A 97 11.27 10.64 -3.23
N ASN A 98 11.38 11.94 -2.92
CA ASN A 98 12.50 12.54 -2.20
C ASN A 98 12.17 12.87 -0.74
N LEU A 99 11.10 12.32 -0.18
CA LEU A 99 10.80 12.50 1.24
C LEU A 99 11.89 11.81 2.06
N GLY A 100 12.39 12.46 3.11
CA GLY A 100 13.54 11.98 3.89
C GLY A 100 14.90 12.45 3.38
N GLU A 101 14.98 12.99 2.16
CA GLU A 101 16.22 13.63 1.70
C GLU A 101 16.53 14.85 2.58
N GLY A 102 17.80 15.14 2.85
CA GLY A 102 18.25 16.19 3.78
C GLY A 102 17.95 17.63 3.37
N SER A 103 17.03 17.86 2.43
CA SER A 103 16.59 19.20 2.04
C SER A 103 15.74 19.87 3.12
N SER A 104 15.73 21.20 3.13
CA SER A 104 14.89 22.00 4.04
C SER A 104 13.40 21.73 3.84
N THR A 105 12.96 21.55 2.59
CA THR A 105 11.57 21.21 2.24
C THR A 105 11.17 19.85 2.82
N SER A 106 11.97 18.80 2.59
CA SER A 106 11.71 17.45 3.11
C SER A 106 11.67 17.44 4.64
N THR A 107 12.61 18.12 5.29
CA THR A 107 12.65 18.26 6.76
C THR A 107 11.38 18.92 7.30
N THR A 108 10.93 20.00 6.66
CA THR A 108 9.69 20.70 7.04
C THR A 108 8.47 19.81 6.88
N LEU A 109 8.36 19.12 5.74
CA LEU A 109 7.25 18.21 5.45
C LEU A 109 7.18 17.06 6.47
N LEU A 110 8.32 16.46 6.84
CA LEU A 110 8.38 15.42 7.86
C LEU A 110 7.95 15.91 9.25
N LYS A 111 8.37 17.12 9.65
CA LYS A 111 7.90 17.73 10.91
C LYS A 111 6.38 17.91 10.92
N GLU A 112 5.81 18.40 9.83
CA GLU A 112 4.35 18.55 9.71
C GLU A 112 3.63 17.21 9.70
N LEU A 113 4.16 16.20 9.01
CA LEU A 113 3.63 14.84 9.04
C LEU A 113 3.65 14.25 10.46
N GLN A 114 4.74 14.42 11.20
CA GLN A 114 4.85 13.98 12.60
C GLN A 114 3.88 14.71 13.53
N ARG A 115 3.58 15.99 13.24
CA ARG A 115 2.63 16.79 14.01
C ARG A 115 1.18 16.36 13.79
N VAL A 116 0.82 16.01 12.55
CA VAL A 116 -0.57 15.69 12.15
C VAL A 116 -0.89 14.20 12.26
N ALA A 117 0.10 13.33 12.07
CA ALA A 117 -0.13 11.88 12.11
C ALA A 117 -0.54 11.43 13.52
N PRO A 118 -1.48 10.47 13.63
CA PRO A 118 -1.94 9.97 14.92
C PRO A 118 -0.82 9.23 15.66
N GLU A 119 -0.84 9.29 16.98
CA GLU A 119 0.11 8.53 17.81
C GLU A 119 -0.23 7.03 17.83
N ARG A 120 -1.52 6.70 17.87
CA ARG A 120 -2.03 5.34 17.95
C ARG A 120 -3.13 5.12 16.90
N MET A 121 -3.23 3.89 16.41
CA MET A 121 -4.29 3.45 15.51
C MET A 121 -5.21 2.50 16.29
N GLY A 122 -6.44 2.93 16.58
CA GLY A 122 -7.46 2.08 17.17
C GLY A 122 -8.02 1.05 16.16
N PRO A 123 -8.66 -0.04 16.64
CA PRO A 123 -9.30 -1.04 15.78
C PRO A 123 -10.50 -0.46 15.00
N HIS A 124 -11.08 0.62 15.51
CA HIS A 124 -12.26 1.29 14.96
C HIS A 124 -11.98 2.68 14.42
N VAL A 125 -10.72 3.04 14.09
CA VAL A 125 -10.50 4.26 13.29
C VAL A 125 -11.31 4.02 12.01
N PRO A 126 -12.41 4.76 11.79
CA PRO A 126 -13.25 4.47 10.66
C PRO A 126 -12.38 4.59 9.41
N PRO A 127 -12.62 3.81 8.35
CA PRO A 127 -12.00 4.01 7.04
C PRO A 127 -12.27 5.40 6.42
N GLY A 128 -12.75 6.36 7.22
CA GLY A 128 -13.06 7.76 6.98
C GLY A 128 -11.86 8.54 6.47
N LEU A 129 -11.60 8.27 5.20
CA LEU A 129 -11.07 9.11 4.12
C LEU A 129 -9.65 9.64 4.28
N ARG A 130 -9.15 9.98 5.47
CA ARG A 130 -7.91 10.78 5.56
C ARG A 130 -6.69 10.06 6.10
N ASN A 131 -6.79 8.81 6.53
CA ASN A 131 -5.69 8.09 7.18
C ASN A 131 -5.18 6.89 6.34
N PRO A 132 -3.90 6.90 5.91
CA PRO A 132 -3.27 5.79 5.19
C PRO A 132 -2.84 4.59 6.05
N GLY A 133 -3.10 4.60 7.36
CA GLY A 133 -2.58 3.57 8.27
C GLY A 133 -1.18 3.90 8.82
N LEU A 134 -0.81 5.18 8.81
CA LEU A 134 0.49 5.67 9.25
C LEU A 134 0.36 6.48 10.53
N ARG A 135 1.30 6.27 11.45
CA ARG A 135 1.41 6.91 12.75
C ARG A 135 2.57 7.89 12.76
N LYS A 136 2.58 8.79 13.75
CA LYS A 136 3.70 9.70 14.03
C LYS A 136 5.05 8.98 14.04
N VAL A 137 5.14 7.83 14.71
CA VAL A 137 6.38 7.03 14.81
C VAL A 137 6.93 6.58 13.45
N ASN A 138 6.06 6.35 12.46
CA ASN A 138 6.51 5.96 11.12
C ASN A 138 7.32 7.09 10.44
N PHE A 139 7.04 8.36 10.76
CA PHE A 139 7.71 9.52 10.19
C PHE A 139 8.92 10.03 11.01
N GLN A 140 9.14 9.52 12.22
CA GLN A 140 10.26 9.96 13.08
C GLN A 140 11.62 9.50 12.53
N ASN A 141 11.68 8.29 11.98
CA ASN A 141 12.88 7.68 11.43
C ASN A 141 12.71 7.43 9.93
N TYR A 142 12.21 8.44 9.20
CA TYR A 142 12.01 8.30 7.76
C TYR A 142 13.37 8.13 7.07
N PRO A 143 13.59 7.06 6.29
CA PRO A 143 14.90 6.78 5.69
C PRO A 143 15.21 7.75 4.56
N THR A 144 16.49 8.08 4.41
CA THR A 144 17.02 8.70 3.19
C THR A 144 17.08 7.67 2.06
N GLY A 145 17.03 8.10 0.80
CA GLY A 145 17.31 7.22 -0.33
C GLY A 145 16.13 6.38 -0.82
N LEU A 146 14.99 6.39 -0.10
CA LEU A 146 13.87 5.49 -0.36
C LEU A 146 12.62 6.24 -0.80
N GLY A 147 12.03 5.79 -1.91
CA GLY A 147 10.75 6.28 -2.40
C GLY A 147 9.62 5.94 -1.44
N TYR A 148 8.61 6.80 -1.37
CA TYR A 148 7.45 6.63 -0.50
C TYR A 148 6.76 5.26 -0.66
N TYR A 149 6.69 4.71 -1.87
CA TYR A 149 6.03 3.42 -2.06
C TYR A 149 6.81 2.27 -1.43
N SER A 150 8.10 2.20 -1.69
CA SER A 150 9.02 1.22 -1.08
C SER A 150 9.02 1.38 0.43
N TRP A 151 9.11 2.61 0.93
CA TRP A 151 8.99 2.89 2.35
C TRP A 151 7.68 2.35 2.93
N LEU A 152 6.54 2.61 2.27
CA LEU A 152 5.24 2.14 2.73
C LEU A 152 5.18 0.60 2.78
N VAL A 153 5.66 -0.10 1.74
CA VAL A 153 5.70 -1.57 1.73
C VAL A 153 6.56 -2.08 2.89
N ARG A 154 7.71 -1.46 3.15
CA ARG A 154 8.56 -1.80 4.30
C ARG A 154 7.85 -1.58 5.62
N GLN A 155 7.20 -0.44 5.83
CA GLN A 155 6.41 -0.20 7.05
C GLN A 155 5.31 -1.25 7.27
N MET A 156 4.73 -1.76 6.19
CA MET A 156 3.60 -2.68 6.26
C MET A 156 4.01 -4.14 6.47
N HIS A 157 5.14 -4.57 5.89
CA HIS A 157 5.52 -5.99 5.78
C HIS A 157 6.92 -6.34 6.32
N GLU A 158 7.76 -5.36 6.66
CA GLU A 158 9.05 -5.68 7.26
C GLU A 158 8.96 -5.86 8.77
N VAL A 159 9.69 -6.87 9.26
CA VAL A 159 10.00 -7.07 10.67
C VAL A 159 11.51 -7.23 10.77
N GLN A 160 12.15 -6.48 11.67
CA GLN A 160 13.60 -6.50 11.87
C GLN A 160 14.42 -6.34 10.56
N GLY A 161 13.93 -5.52 9.62
CA GLY A 161 14.59 -5.24 8.35
C GLY A 161 14.46 -6.33 7.27
N THR A 162 13.70 -7.40 7.54
CA THR A 162 13.42 -8.46 6.57
C THR A 162 11.99 -8.32 6.07
N LEU A 163 11.77 -8.43 4.75
CA LEU A 163 10.43 -8.42 4.17
C LEU A 163 9.79 -9.79 4.38
N HIS A 164 8.64 -9.82 5.06
CA HIS A 164 7.92 -11.06 5.32
C HIS A 164 6.67 -11.16 4.46
N GLY A 165 6.48 -12.35 3.90
CA GLY A 165 5.24 -12.74 3.25
C GLY A 165 5.43 -13.27 1.84
N ARG A 166 4.36 -13.86 1.32
CA ARG A 166 4.21 -14.28 -0.06
C ARG A 166 3.43 -13.20 -0.79
N PHE A 167 3.98 -12.74 -1.90
CA PHE A 167 3.45 -11.59 -2.63
C PHE A 167 2.96 -12.02 -4.00
N GLY A 168 1.77 -11.57 -4.35
CA GLY A 168 1.27 -11.56 -5.72
C GLY A 168 1.49 -10.20 -6.37
N HIS A 169 1.42 -10.15 -7.69
CA HIS A 169 1.47 -8.91 -8.45
C HIS A 169 0.05 -8.38 -8.65
N PHE A 170 -0.19 -7.12 -8.29
CA PHE A 170 -1.49 -6.47 -8.44
C PHE A 170 -1.99 -6.51 -9.89
N GLU A 171 -1.09 -6.42 -10.86
CA GLU A 171 -1.39 -6.49 -12.28
C GLU A 171 -1.97 -7.86 -12.69
N LYS A 172 -1.63 -8.90 -11.91
CA LYS A 172 -2.07 -10.30 -12.08
C LYS A 172 -3.02 -10.74 -10.96
N LEU A 173 -3.69 -9.79 -10.30
CA LEU A 173 -4.51 -10.02 -9.11
C LEU A 173 -5.43 -11.26 -9.20
N ARG A 174 -6.12 -11.44 -10.33
CA ARG A 174 -7.09 -12.53 -10.50
C ARG A 174 -6.45 -13.91 -10.61
N SER A 175 -5.23 -14.02 -11.15
CA SER A 175 -4.49 -15.28 -11.17
C SER A 175 -3.71 -15.52 -9.88
N ASP A 176 -3.12 -14.47 -9.32
CA ASP A 176 -2.19 -14.59 -8.19
C ASP A 176 -2.92 -14.78 -6.86
N LEU A 177 -4.10 -14.16 -6.67
CA LEU A 177 -4.88 -14.29 -5.45
C LEU A 177 -5.28 -15.74 -5.12
N PRO A 178 -5.93 -16.50 -6.03
CA PRO A 178 -6.26 -17.89 -5.74
C PRO A 178 -5.01 -18.76 -5.53
N GLU A 179 -3.90 -18.44 -6.19
CA GLU A 179 -2.64 -19.14 -6.01
C GLU A 179 -2.04 -18.92 -4.61
N LEU A 180 -1.95 -17.68 -4.16
CA LEU A 180 -1.49 -17.34 -2.81
C LEU A 180 -2.33 -18.04 -1.73
N LEU A 181 -3.65 -18.08 -1.90
CA LEU A 181 -4.56 -18.74 -0.97
C LEU A 181 -4.35 -20.27 -0.93
N ARG A 182 -4.16 -20.91 -2.10
CA ARG A 182 -3.85 -22.35 -2.17
C ARG A 182 -2.56 -22.70 -1.46
N GLN A 183 -1.54 -21.86 -1.55
CA GLN A 183 -0.25 -22.09 -0.88
C GLN A 183 -0.36 -22.09 0.65
N THR A 184 -1.42 -21.55 1.24
CA THR A 184 -1.69 -21.63 2.69
C THR A 184 -2.66 -22.76 3.05
N GLY A 185 -2.95 -23.64 2.09
CA GLY A 185 -3.97 -24.68 2.22
C GLY A 185 -5.40 -24.15 2.27
N THR A 186 -5.66 -22.89 1.88
CA THR A 186 -7.02 -22.35 1.79
C THR A 186 -7.70 -22.90 0.54
N PRO A 187 -8.81 -23.63 0.66
CA PRO A 187 -9.52 -24.14 -0.51
C PRO A 187 -10.13 -22.98 -1.29
N ILE A 188 -10.12 -23.07 -2.63
CA ILE A 188 -10.82 -22.15 -3.51
C ILE A 188 -12.18 -22.76 -3.83
N THR A 189 -13.25 -22.21 -3.26
CA THR A 189 -14.61 -22.69 -3.52
C THR A 189 -15.14 -22.14 -4.85
N PRO A 190 -16.21 -22.74 -5.41
CA PRO A 190 -16.85 -22.21 -6.61
C PRO A 190 -17.27 -20.74 -6.47
N GLU A 191 -17.80 -20.34 -5.31
CA GLU A 191 -18.23 -18.97 -5.04
C GLU A 191 -17.05 -17.99 -5.02
N MET A 192 -15.89 -18.43 -4.50
CA MET A 192 -14.67 -17.64 -4.54
C MET A 192 -14.18 -17.45 -5.98
N SER A 193 -14.15 -18.53 -6.78
CA SER A 193 -13.77 -18.47 -8.19
C SER A 193 -14.68 -17.52 -8.98
N GLU A 194 -16.00 -17.68 -8.82
CA GLU A 194 -16.98 -16.82 -9.48
C GLU A 194 -16.80 -15.35 -9.07
N TYR A 195 -16.58 -15.06 -7.78
CA TYR A 195 -16.27 -13.71 -7.32
C TYR A 195 -14.99 -13.17 -7.98
N ILE A 196 -13.92 -13.96 -8.03
CA ILE A 196 -12.63 -13.52 -8.57
C ILE A 196 -12.74 -13.17 -10.06
N GLU A 197 -13.44 -13.99 -10.82
CA GLU A 197 -13.56 -13.88 -12.27
C GLU A 197 -14.57 -12.80 -12.69
N SER A 198 -15.77 -12.84 -12.12
CA SER A 198 -16.92 -12.05 -12.59
C SER A 198 -17.00 -10.66 -11.97
N LYS A 199 -16.46 -10.43 -10.77
CA LYS A 199 -16.66 -9.17 -10.07
C LYS A 199 -15.98 -8.03 -10.81
N GLU A 200 -16.75 -6.98 -11.08
CA GLU A 200 -16.24 -5.76 -11.70
C GLU A 200 -15.13 -5.11 -10.86
N ARG A 201 -14.27 -4.33 -11.53
CA ARG A 201 -13.19 -3.60 -10.87
C ARG A 201 -13.75 -2.56 -9.91
N LEU A 202 -13.71 -2.86 -8.61
CA LEU A 202 -14.14 -1.93 -7.56
C LEU A 202 -13.15 -0.79 -7.35
N ASN A 203 -13.65 0.43 -7.17
CA ASN A 203 -12.84 1.64 -6.97
C ASN A 203 -11.80 1.87 -8.08
N SER A 204 -12.17 1.57 -9.33
CA SER A 204 -11.35 1.87 -10.49
C SER A 204 -10.99 3.36 -10.51
N SER A 205 -9.74 3.66 -10.89
CA SER A 205 -9.31 5.04 -11.06
C SER A 205 -10.15 5.68 -12.17
N THR A 206 -10.58 6.93 -11.98
CA THR A 206 -11.26 7.73 -13.00
C THR A 206 -10.33 8.19 -14.13
N ARG A 207 -9.07 7.74 -14.14
CA ARG A 207 -8.09 8.09 -15.16
C ARG A 207 -8.50 7.54 -16.52
N LYS A 208 -8.30 8.34 -17.57
CA LYS A 208 -8.57 7.95 -18.97
C LYS A 208 -7.36 7.28 -19.63
N ASP A 209 -6.16 7.53 -19.10
CA ASP A 209 -4.90 7.16 -19.72
C ASP A 209 -4.10 6.12 -18.91
N GLY A 210 -3.21 5.40 -19.60
CA GLY A 210 -2.21 4.55 -18.96
C GLY A 210 -1.22 5.36 -18.12
N TYR A 211 -0.66 4.74 -17.06
CA TYR A 211 0.18 5.45 -16.07
C TYR A 211 1.36 6.19 -16.72
N ARG A 212 1.93 5.66 -17.81
CA ARG A 212 3.08 6.25 -18.52
C ARG A 212 2.83 7.69 -18.97
N ARG A 213 1.60 8.06 -19.33
CA ARG A 213 1.27 9.42 -19.80
C ARG A 213 1.39 10.49 -18.71
N TYR A 214 1.50 10.09 -17.45
CA TYR A 214 1.66 11.02 -16.33
C TYR A 214 3.12 11.34 -16.00
N PHE A 215 4.08 10.61 -16.60
CA PHE A 215 5.48 10.73 -16.26
C PHE A 215 6.25 11.43 -17.38
N SER A 216 7.04 12.44 -17.00
CA SER A 216 8.24 12.81 -17.74
C SER A 216 9.29 11.70 -17.61
N GLU A 217 10.24 11.62 -18.54
CA GLU A 217 11.36 10.66 -18.46
C GLU A 217 12.11 10.81 -17.14
N ARG A 218 12.43 12.06 -16.77
CA ARG A 218 13.08 12.40 -15.50
C ARG A 218 12.31 11.89 -14.27
N LEU A 219 10.99 12.07 -14.23
CA LEU A 219 10.18 11.60 -13.10
C LEU A 219 10.11 10.07 -13.05
N ALA A 220 10.02 9.42 -14.22
CA ALA A 220 10.01 7.96 -14.30
C ALA A 220 11.34 7.38 -13.78
N GLU A 221 12.48 7.95 -14.18
CA GLU A 221 13.80 7.57 -13.68
C GLU A 221 13.92 7.79 -12.17
N LEU A 222 13.47 8.94 -11.66
CA LEU A 222 13.49 9.24 -10.23
C LEU A 222 12.70 8.18 -9.43
N VAL A 223 11.49 7.84 -9.87
CA VAL A 223 10.69 6.79 -9.21
C VAL A 223 11.38 5.43 -9.32
N GLY A 224 11.95 5.08 -10.48
CA GLY A 224 12.69 3.83 -10.64
C GLY A 224 13.88 3.72 -9.70
N GLN A 225 14.62 4.81 -9.51
CA GLN A 225 15.78 4.88 -8.61
C GLN A 225 15.35 4.83 -7.13
N ARG A 226 14.36 5.64 -6.74
CA ARG A 226 13.92 5.76 -5.34
C ARG A 226 13.16 4.52 -4.89
N ASP A 227 12.42 3.87 -5.78
CA ASP A 227 11.67 2.65 -5.51
C ASP A 227 12.38 1.37 -5.97
N ARG A 228 13.71 1.42 -6.10
CA ARG A 228 14.54 0.27 -6.48
C ARG A 228 14.32 -0.97 -5.63
N TYR A 229 13.99 -0.77 -4.34
CA TYR A 229 13.68 -1.84 -3.41
C TYR A 229 12.52 -2.72 -3.90
N ILE A 230 11.52 -2.12 -4.55
CA ILE A 230 10.40 -2.85 -5.14
C ILE A 230 10.72 -3.29 -6.57
N THR A 231 11.33 -2.43 -7.39
CA THR A 231 11.57 -2.78 -8.80
C THR A 231 12.56 -3.93 -8.96
N GLU A 232 13.66 -3.94 -8.21
CA GLU A 232 14.67 -5.01 -8.25
C GLU A 232 14.17 -6.31 -7.65
N ARG A 233 13.31 -6.23 -6.61
CA ARG A 233 12.84 -7.43 -5.90
C ARG A 233 11.69 -8.15 -6.61
N PHE A 234 10.90 -7.41 -7.39
CA PHE A 234 9.68 -7.92 -8.02
C PHE A 234 9.69 -7.75 -9.55
N ASP A 235 10.87 -7.49 -10.11
CA ASP A 235 11.15 -7.39 -11.55
C ASP A 235 10.25 -6.38 -12.28
N TYR A 236 10.02 -5.21 -11.66
CA TYR A 236 9.27 -4.14 -12.30
C TYR A 236 10.17 -3.22 -13.12
N THR A 237 9.76 -2.94 -14.35
CA THR A 237 10.36 -1.95 -15.23
C THR A 237 9.32 -0.90 -15.62
N PHE A 238 9.78 0.29 -16.01
CA PHE A 238 8.87 1.38 -16.40
C PHE A 238 8.07 1.00 -17.62
#